data_AF-A0A1U9N6W7-F1
#
_entry.id   AF-A0A1U9N6W7-F1
#
_cell.length_a   1.000
_cell.length_b   1.000
_cell.length_c   1.000
_cell.angle_alpha   90.00
_cell.angle_beta   90.00
_cell.angle_gamma   90.00
#
_symmetry.space_group_name_H-M   'P 1'
#
loop_
_entity.id
_entity.type
_entity.pdbx_description
1 polymer ?
#
loop_
_entity_poly.entity_id
_entity_poly.type
_entity_poly.pdbx_seq_one_letter_code
_entity_poly.pdbx_strand_id
1 'polypeptide(L)'
;MQNYNIWGIILKLITVQVVEAQKGYFAIYELDGPEDLEKIEPIIAWRVETYEKEDGIGLYSVCTPLTVDGDVGGNCIGVQNPDLSVTVFEESTYSSLVELISMRKRKN
;
A
#
# COMPACT_ATOMS: atom_id res chain seq x y z
N MET A 1 -18.92 17.86 -1.35
CA MET A 1 -17.90 17.14 -0.57
C MET A 1 -18.30 15.68 -0.56
N GLN A 2 -17.38 14.79 -0.90
CA GLN A 2 -17.66 13.36 -1.09
C GLN A 2 -17.33 12.62 0.21
N ASN A 3 -18.32 11.91 0.75
CA ASN A 3 -18.17 11.10 1.95
C ASN A 3 -17.76 9.68 1.55
N TYR A 4 -16.77 9.12 2.24
CA TYR A 4 -16.31 7.75 2.04
C TYR A 4 -16.71 6.89 3.24
N ASN A 5 -17.25 5.70 2.97
CA ASN A 5 -17.50 4.70 4.00
C ASN A 5 -16.35 3.70 3.98
N ILE A 6 -15.51 3.75 5.00
CA ILE A 6 -14.40 2.83 5.18
C ILE A 6 -14.62 2.16 6.54
N TRP A 7 -14.84 0.84 6.54
CA TRP A 7 -15.10 0.05 7.76
C TRP A 7 -16.29 0.51 8.63
N GLY A 8 -17.33 1.12 8.02
CA GLY A 8 -18.51 1.62 8.74
C GLY A 8 -18.33 2.99 9.40
N ILE A 9 -17.19 3.65 9.16
CA ILE A 9 -16.91 5.02 9.61
C ILE A 9 -17.09 5.95 8.41
N ILE A 10 -17.86 7.03 8.60
CA ILE A 10 -17.97 8.08 7.59
C ILE A 10 -16.77 9.00 7.72
N LEU A 11 -16.00 9.06 6.65
CA LEU A 11 -14.78 9.84 6.54
C LEU A 11 -14.96 10.95 5.51
N LYS A 12 -14.54 12.15 5.91
CA LYS A 12 -14.55 13.35 5.06
C LYS A 12 -13.14 13.64 4.60
N LEU A 13 -12.89 13.56 3.28
CA LEU A 13 -11.60 13.92 2.71
C LEU A 13 -11.32 15.41 2.93
N ILE A 14 -10.17 15.70 3.55
CA ILE A 14 -9.71 17.07 3.86
C ILE A 14 -8.64 17.50 2.85
N THR A 15 -7.64 16.64 2.62
CA THR A 15 -6.48 16.99 1.79
C THR A 15 -6.00 15.79 1.00
N VAL A 16 -5.53 16.07 -0.22
CA VAL A 16 -4.79 15.12 -1.06
C VAL A 16 -3.42 15.74 -1.34
N GLN A 17 -2.37 15.00 -1.08
CA GLN A 17 -0.99 15.37 -1.42
C GLN A 17 -0.36 14.26 -2.24
N VAL A 18 0.53 14.63 -3.16
CA VAL A 18 1.37 13.69 -3.90
C VAL A 18 2.82 14.00 -3.55
N VAL A 19 3.51 13.01 -2.97
CA VAL A 19 4.90 13.13 -2.52
C VAL A 19 5.76 12.19 -3.38
N GLU A 20 6.86 12.70 -3.95
CA GLU A 20 7.76 11.87 -4.76
C GLU A 20 8.32 10.70 -3.94
N ALA A 21 8.36 9.51 -4.53
CA ALA A 21 8.96 8.34 -3.90
C ALA A 21 10.48 8.38 -4.11
N GLN A 22 11.24 7.91 -3.11
CA GLN A 22 12.66 7.70 -3.33
C GLN A 22 12.86 6.61 -4.40
N LYS A 23 13.99 6.65 -5.12
CA LYS A 23 14.32 5.59 -6.06
C LYS A 23 14.48 4.26 -5.31
N GLY A 24 14.00 3.18 -5.92
CA GLY A 24 14.17 1.82 -5.40
C GLY A 24 12.92 1.22 -4.74
N TYR A 25 11.81 1.95 -4.67
CA TYR A 25 10.52 1.38 -4.29
C TYR A 25 9.85 0.67 -5.47
N PHE A 26 9.22 -0.48 -5.21
CA PHE A 26 8.48 -1.23 -6.21
C PHE A 26 7.22 -1.88 -5.63
N ALA A 27 6.17 -2.01 -6.44
CA ALA A 27 4.97 -2.75 -6.09
C ALA A 27 5.25 -4.26 -6.07
N ILE A 28 4.65 -4.94 -5.09
CA ILE A 28 4.61 -6.40 -4.99
C ILE A 28 3.19 -6.86 -5.23
N TYR A 29 3.02 -7.70 -6.25
CA TYR A 29 1.74 -8.21 -6.71
C TYR A 29 1.58 -9.68 -6.37
N GLU A 30 0.37 -10.06 -5.99
CA GLU A 30 -0.07 -11.46 -5.95
C GLU A 30 -0.66 -11.83 -7.31
N LEU A 31 -0.10 -12.84 -7.97
CA LEU A 31 -0.50 -13.25 -9.32
C LEU A 31 -1.60 -14.32 -9.27
N ASP A 32 -1.22 -15.58 -9.11
CA ASP A 32 -2.12 -16.72 -9.15
C ASP A 32 -2.40 -17.33 -7.77
N GLY A 33 -1.79 -16.79 -6.71
CA GLY A 33 -2.02 -17.23 -5.34
C GLY A 33 -1.00 -16.68 -4.34
N PRO A 34 -1.18 -16.98 -3.04
CA PRO A 34 -0.43 -16.34 -1.95
C PRO A 34 1.09 -16.53 -2.01
N GLU A 35 1.57 -17.52 -2.74
CA GLU A 35 3.00 -17.83 -2.87
C GLU A 35 3.61 -17.32 -4.18
N ASP A 36 2.77 -16.88 -5.12
CA ASP A 36 3.19 -16.40 -6.43
C ASP A 36 3.20 -14.88 -6.43
N LEU A 37 4.34 -14.34 -5.96
CA LEU A 37 4.54 -12.93 -5.74
C LEU A 37 5.59 -12.39 -6.69
N GLU A 38 5.26 -11.30 -7.39
CA GLU A 38 6.17 -10.66 -8.33
C GLU A 38 6.36 -9.17 -8.04
N LYS A 39 7.59 -8.70 -8.29
CA LYS A 39 7.96 -7.30 -8.27
C LYS A 39 7.82 -6.74 -9.69
N ILE A 40 6.78 -5.96 -9.95
CA ILE A 40 6.42 -5.61 -11.32
C ILE A 40 6.72 -4.15 -11.65
N GLU A 41 6.35 -3.20 -10.79
CA GLU A 41 6.30 -1.79 -11.19
C GLU A 41 7.05 -0.86 -10.22
N PRO A 42 7.82 0.11 -10.73
CA PRO A 42 8.45 1.12 -9.88
C PRO A 42 7.39 2.06 -9.29
N ILE A 43 7.53 2.35 -8.00
CA ILE A 43 6.73 3.40 -7.35
C ILE A 43 7.41 4.74 -7.58
N ILE A 44 6.68 5.70 -8.14
CA ILE A 44 7.20 7.03 -8.49
C ILE A 44 6.75 8.11 -7.49
N ALA A 45 5.64 7.87 -6.79
CA ALA A 45 5.09 8.79 -5.80
C ALA A 45 4.17 8.07 -4.80
N TRP A 46 3.82 8.80 -3.75
CA TRP A 46 2.84 8.41 -2.74
C TRP A 46 1.69 9.42 -2.77
N ARG A 47 0.46 8.94 -2.96
CA ARG A 47 -0.73 9.73 -2.68
C ARG A 47 -1.04 9.63 -1.19
N VAL A 48 -1.04 10.77 -0.51
CA VAL A 48 -1.42 10.88 0.89
C VAL A 48 -2.78 11.56 0.96
N GLU A 49 -3.77 10.83 1.42
CA GLU A 49 -5.15 11.30 1.60
C GLU A 49 -5.43 11.42 3.09
N THR A 50 -5.77 12.61 3.56
CA THR A 50 -6.13 12.84 4.96
C THR A 50 -7.62 13.06 5.08
N TYR A 51 -8.22 12.33 6.02
CA TYR A 51 -9.63 12.27 6.29
C TYR A 51 -9.93 12.74 7.72
N GLU A 52 -11.03 13.44 7.88
CA GLU A 52 -11.66 13.75 9.16
C GLU A 52 -12.70 12.68 9.47
N LYS A 53 -12.78 12.20 10.71
CA LYS A 53 -13.95 11.45 11.17
C LYS A 53 -15.14 12.40 11.35
N GLU A 54 -16.33 11.98 10.94
CA GLU A 54 -17.54 12.82 11.08
C GLU A 54 -17.88 13.22 12.51
N ASP A 55 -17.42 12.49 13.54
CA ASP A 55 -17.58 12.86 14.95
C ASP A 55 -16.62 13.98 15.42
N GLY A 56 -15.72 14.43 14.54
CA GLY A 56 -14.73 15.47 14.83
C GLY A 56 -13.57 15.01 15.71
N ILE A 57 -13.51 13.73 16.11
CA ILE A 57 -12.49 13.19 17.00
C ILE A 57 -11.51 12.33 16.20
N GLY A 58 -10.73 12.99 15.35
CA GLY A 58 -9.51 12.41 14.81
C GLY A 58 -9.28 12.66 13.33
N LEU A 59 -7.99 12.66 12.98
CA LEU A 59 -7.51 12.65 11.61
C LEU A 59 -6.97 11.25 11.29
N TYR A 60 -7.26 10.78 10.09
CA TYR A 60 -6.75 9.53 9.57
C TYR A 60 -6.13 9.79 8.20
N SER A 61 -4.97 9.19 7.93
CA SER A 61 -4.32 9.32 6.63
C SER A 61 -4.11 7.94 6.00
N VAL A 62 -4.36 7.86 4.69
CA VAL A 62 -4.04 6.72 3.85
C VAL A 62 -2.88 7.11 2.94
N CYS A 63 -1.89 6.24 2.83
CA CYS A 63 -0.79 6.37 1.88
C CYS A 63 -0.93 5.30 0.81
N THR A 64 -1.22 5.71 -0.43
CA THR A 64 -1.38 4.82 -1.58
C THR A 64 -0.16 4.98 -2.51
N PRO A 65 0.54 3.89 -2.87
CA PRO A 65 1.63 3.97 -3.86
C PRO A 65 1.09 4.30 -5.25
N LEU A 66 1.85 5.09 -6.00
CA LEU A 66 1.58 5.42 -7.40
C LEU A 66 2.68 4.91 -8.31
N THR A 67 2.30 4.30 -9.43
CA THR A 67 3.15 3.89 -10.54
C THR A 67 3.08 4.91 -11.68
N VAL A 68 3.80 4.65 -12.77
CA VAL A 68 3.74 5.50 -13.98
C VAL A 68 2.36 5.54 -14.62
N ASP A 69 1.55 4.51 -14.39
CA ASP A 69 0.20 4.38 -14.96
C ASP A 69 -0.90 4.85 -13.99
N GLY A 70 -0.52 5.31 -12.78
CA GLY A 70 -1.45 5.83 -11.77
C GLY A 70 -1.46 4.98 -10.50
N ASP A 71 -2.64 4.59 -10.04
CA ASP A 71 -2.78 3.76 -8.84
C ASP A 71 -2.31 2.34 -9.12
N VAL A 72 -1.70 1.70 -8.11
CA VAL A 72 -1.37 0.27 -8.20
C VAL A 72 -2.61 -0.59 -8.43
N GLY A 73 -2.42 -1.71 -9.13
CA GLY A 73 -3.49 -2.69 -9.35
C GLY A 73 -4.03 -3.28 -8.04
N GLY A 74 -5.27 -3.75 -8.06
CA GLY A 74 -5.97 -4.25 -6.86
C GLY A 74 -5.38 -5.50 -6.23
N ASN A 75 -4.52 -6.23 -6.94
CA ASN A 75 -3.75 -7.37 -6.43
C ASN A 75 -2.37 -6.97 -5.88
N CYS A 76 -2.07 -5.67 -5.78
CA CYS A 76 -0.90 -5.17 -5.07
C CYS A 76 -1.08 -5.40 -3.57
N ILE A 77 -0.23 -6.24 -3.00
CA ILE A 77 -0.29 -6.59 -1.57
C ILE A 77 0.64 -5.74 -0.72
N GLY A 78 1.57 -5.02 -1.34
CA GLY A 78 2.62 -4.31 -0.63
C GLY A 78 3.66 -3.67 -1.53
N VAL A 79 4.75 -3.23 -0.91
CA VAL A 79 5.90 -2.64 -1.60
C VAL A 79 7.20 -3.26 -1.16
N GLN A 80 8.15 -3.38 -2.09
CA GLN A 80 9.55 -3.52 -1.77
C GLN A 80 10.16 -2.14 -1.51
N ASN A 81 10.85 -2.00 -0.38
CA ASN A 81 11.61 -0.83 0.01
C ASN A 81 12.99 -0.79 -0.67
N PRO A 82 13.68 0.37 -0.70
CA PRO A 82 15.01 0.49 -1.30
C PRO A 82 16.08 -0.41 -0.66
N ASP A 83 15.91 -0.81 0.60
CA ASP A 83 16.79 -1.75 1.32
C ASP A 83 16.46 -3.23 1.05
N LEU A 84 15.59 -3.51 0.07
CA LEU A 84 15.09 -4.82 -0.34
C LEU A 84 14.09 -5.48 0.62
N SER A 85 13.81 -4.87 1.78
CA SER A 85 12.72 -5.30 2.66
C SER A 85 11.36 -5.15 1.97
N VAL A 86 10.38 -5.94 2.39
CA VAL A 86 9.03 -5.92 1.81
C VAL A 86 8.01 -5.59 2.89
N THR A 87 7.24 -4.53 2.70
CA THR A 87 6.13 -4.17 3.57
C THR A 87 4.82 -4.59 2.91
N VAL A 88 4.14 -5.58 3.49
CA VAL A 88 2.80 -6.00 3.10
C VAL A 88 1.80 -5.09 3.80
N PHE A 89 0.85 -4.53 3.06
CA PHE A 89 -0.16 -3.62 3.62
C PHE A 89 -1.00 -4.33 4.67
N GLU A 90 -1.29 -3.63 5.76
CA GLU A 90 -2.13 -4.13 6.88
C GLU A 90 -1.57 -5.36 7.62
N GLU A 91 -0.40 -5.88 7.23
CA GLU A 91 0.28 -7.01 7.86
C GLU A 91 1.57 -6.57 8.57
N SER A 92 2.72 -6.80 7.93
CA SER A 92 4.05 -6.69 8.52
C SER A 92 5.10 -6.37 7.46
N THR A 93 6.30 -6.01 7.93
CA THR A 93 7.51 -5.91 7.11
C THR A 93 8.35 -7.17 7.24
N TYR A 94 8.90 -7.61 6.11
CA TYR A 94 9.80 -8.76 5.94
C TYR A 94 11.16 -8.26 5.45
N SER A 95 12.25 -8.93 5.82
CA SER A 95 13.61 -8.58 5.40
C SER A 95 13.85 -8.73 3.90
N SER A 96 13.06 -9.55 3.20
CA SER A 96 13.14 -9.74 1.76
C SER A 96 11.89 -10.38 1.17
N LEU A 97 11.75 -10.30 -0.17
CA LEU A 97 10.70 -11.03 -0.90
C LEU A 97 10.80 -12.55 -0.71
N VAL A 98 12.03 -13.08 -0.63
CA VAL A 98 12.27 -14.52 -0.40
C VAL A 98 11.76 -14.96 0.97
N GLU A 99 11.96 -14.13 2.00
CA GLU A 99 11.42 -14.40 3.33
C GLU A 99 9.89 -14.39 3.31
N LEU A 100 9.27 -13.38 2.70
CA LEU A 100 7.81 -13.30 2.57
C LEU A 100 7.22 -14.57 1.91
N ILE A 101 7.76 -14.98 0.77
CA ILE A 101 7.33 -16.19 0.07
C ILE A 101 7.49 -17.43 0.97
N SER A 102 8.62 -17.53 1.67
CA SER A 102 8.89 -18.65 2.58
C SER A 102 7.92 -18.70 3.77
N MET A 103 7.52 -17.53 4.29
CA MET A 103 6.57 -17.42 5.38
C MET A 103 5.15 -17.80 4.96
N ARG A 104 4.73 -17.42 3.76
CA ARG A 104 3.41 -17.79 3.21
C ARG A 104 3.30 -19.29 2.93
N LYS A 105 4.37 -19.90 2.40
CA LYS A 105 4.48 -21.37 2.21
C LYS A 105 4.30 -22.21 3.47
N ARG A 106 4.64 -21.68 4.64
CA ARG A 106 4.52 -22.39 5.92
C ARG A 106 3.13 -22.30 6.54
N LYS A 107 2.31 -21.34 6.10
CA LYS A 107 0.95 -21.12 6.61
C LYS A 107 -0.09 -21.96 5.88
N ASN A 108 0.23 -22.47 4.68
CA ASN A 108 -0.57 -23.39 3.87
C ASN A 108 -0.21 -24.85 4.17
#